data_AF-A0A5E4J4A0-F1
#
_entry.id   AF-A0A5E4J4A0-F1
#
_cell.length_a   1.000
_cell.length_b   1.000
_cell.length_c   1.000
_cell.angle_alpha   90.00
_cell.angle_beta   90.00
_cell.angle_gamma   90.00
#
_symmetry.space_group_name_H-M   'P 1'
#
loop_
_entity.id
_entity.type
_entity.pdbx_description
1 polymer ?
#
loop_
_entity_poly.entity_id
_entity_poly.type
_entity_poly.pdbx_seq_one_letter_code
_entity_poly.pdbx_strand_id
1 'polypeptide(L)'
;MREVREETGIGREEYNILSGITKNVVIVCGNHNYDIKYYVAVAGEELAKRDVFEMNSIHDNEVLQIQWKSLSEIRSIDTIDKKLERIVRDVFAVSKLYFNIKLDTNRTNILSTFENVYRNDHAILVED
;
A
#
# COMPACT_ATOMS: atom_id res chain seq x y z
N MET A 1 5.46 -11.09 -2.74
CA MET A 1 4.88 -11.03 -4.13
C MET A 1 3.93 -12.19 -4.44
N ARG A 2 4.30 -13.42 -4.07
CA ARG A 2 3.40 -14.58 -4.10
C ARG A 2 2.20 -14.36 -3.16
N GLU A 3 2.47 -13.90 -1.93
CA GLU A 3 1.43 -13.60 -0.92
C GLU A 3 0.31 -12.71 -1.44
N VAL A 4 0.66 -11.59 -2.09
CA VAL A 4 -0.32 -10.65 -2.69
C VAL A 4 -1.27 -11.33 -3.66
N ARG A 5 -0.82 -12.36 -4.37
CA ARG A 5 -1.68 -13.05 -5.33
C ARG A 5 -2.55 -14.10 -4.65
N GLU A 6 -2.07 -14.73 -3.59
CA GLU A 6 -2.73 -15.82 -2.86
C GLU A 6 -3.79 -15.30 -1.88
N GLU A 7 -3.40 -14.36 -1.01
CA GLU A 7 -4.31 -13.36 -0.46
C GLU A 7 -4.77 -12.47 -1.63
N THR A 8 -5.70 -11.55 -1.55
CA THR A 8 -6.05 -10.51 -2.56
C THR A 8 -6.44 -10.89 -4.01
N GLY A 9 -5.81 -11.86 -4.68
CA GLY A 9 -5.99 -12.17 -6.10
C GLY A 9 -5.31 -11.19 -7.06
N ILE A 10 -4.60 -10.18 -6.57
CA ILE A 10 -3.99 -9.12 -7.39
C ILE A 10 -2.71 -9.63 -8.06
N GLY A 11 -2.69 -9.60 -9.38
CA GLY A 11 -1.55 -9.98 -10.23
C GLY A 11 -0.41 -8.96 -10.18
N ARG A 12 0.81 -9.41 -10.50
CA ARG A 12 2.02 -8.55 -10.56
C ARG A 12 1.83 -7.36 -11.50
N GLU A 13 1.13 -7.59 -12.60
CA GLU A 13 0.85 -6.66 -13.68
C GLU A 13 -0.11 -5.52 -13.26
N GLU A 14 -0.85 -5.69 -12.17
CA GLU A 14 -1.84 -4.72 -11.70
C GLU A 14 -1.23 -3.62 -10.82
N TYR A 15 0.07 -3.70 -10.51
CA TYR A 15 0.77 -2.69 -9.71
C TYR A 15 2.25 -2.55 -10.09
N ASN A 16 2.86 -1.44 -9.66
CA ASN A 16 4.27 -1.15 -9.85
C ASN A 16 4.96 -0.92 -8.51
N ILE A 17 5.94 -1.76 -8.19
CA ILE A 17 6.77 -1.57 -7.00
C ILE A 17 7.66 -0.35 -7.20
N LEU A 18 7.68 0.54 -6.21
CA LEU A 18 8.59 1.67 -6.16
C LEU A 18 9.97 1.17 -5.74
N SER A 19 10.91 1.17 -6.69
CA SER A 19 12.28 0.76 -6.42
C SER A 19 12.94 1.67 -5.37
N GLY A 20 13.65 1.06 -4.42
CA GLY A 20 14.37 1.78 -3.37
C GLY A 20 13.52 2.20 -2.16
N ILE A 21 12.22 1.92 -2.16
CA ILE A 21 11.36 2.18 -0.99
C ILE A 21 10.93 0.84 -0.37
N THR A 22 11.52 0.52 0.77
CA THR A 22 11.20 -0.67 1.56
C THR A 22 11.16 -0.33 3.04
N LYS A 23 10.38 -1.08 3.82
CA LYS A 23 10.29 -0.94 5.28
C LYS A 23 10.46 -2.31 5.92
N ASN A 24 11.46 -2.45 6.78
CA ASN A 24 11.61 -3.65 7.62
C ASN A 24 10.90 -3.40 8.96
N VAL A 25 10.19 -4.40 9.45
CA VAL A 25 9.44 -4.37 10.70
C VAL A 25 9.68 -5.69 11.41
N VAL A 26 10.10 -5.61 12.67
CA VAL A 26 10.23 -6.79 13.52
C VAL A 26 8.97 -6.90 14.38
N ILE A 27 8.28 -8.03 14.28
CA ILE A 27 7.10 -8.36 15.09
C ILE A 27 7.47 -9.50 16.04
N VAL A 28 7.07 -9.38 17.30
CA VAL A 28 7.22 -10.43 18.30
C VAL A 28 5.86 -11.09 18.50
N CYS A 29 5.76 -12.39 18.22
CA CYS A 29 4.56 -13.18 18.46
C CYS A 29 4.93 -14.42 19.28
N GLY A 30 4.42 -14.51 20.51
CA GLY A 30 4.86 -15.52 21.48
C GLY A 30 6.35 -15.35 21.82
N ASN A 31 7.13 -16.43 21.65
CA ASN A 31 8.58 -16.44 21.87
C ASN A 31 9.38 -16.35 20.56
N HIS A 32 8.74 -15.98 19.46
CA HIS A 32 9.36 -15.87 18.14
C HIS A 32 9.39 -14.42 17.66
N ASN A 33 10.51 -14.07 17.03
CA ASN A 33 10.68 -12.81 16.33
C ASN A 33 10.55 -13.06 14.82
N TYR A 34 9.71 -12.26 14.18
CA TYR A 34 9.48 -12.27 12.74
C TYR A 34 10.04 -10.97 12.17
N ASP A 35 10.92 -11.08 11.18
CA ASP A 35 11.50 -9.92 10.48
C ASP A 35 10.81 -9.80 9.12
N ILE A 36 9.89 -8.85 9.02
CA ILE A 36 9.01 -8.68 7.88
C ILE A 36 9.49 -7.50 7.05
N LYS A 37 9.61 -7.72 5.74
CA LYS A 37 10.04 -6.69 4.79
C LYS A 37 8.89 -6.29 3.88
N TYR A 38 8.37 -5.09 4.11
CA TYR A 38 7.35 -4.47 3.27
C TYR A 38 7.97 -3.77 2.07
N TYR A 39 7.36 -3.97 0.90
CA TYR A 39 7.63 -3.23 -0.32
C TYR A 39 6.49 -2.25 -0.61
N VAL A 40 6.82 -1.12 -1.21
CA VAL A 40 5.83 -0.11 -1.56
C VAL A 40 5.44 -0.26 -3.02
N ALA A 41 4.15 -0.39 -3.29
CA ALA A 41 3.62 -0.53 -4.63
C ALA A 41 2.56 0.54 -4.94
N VAL A 42 2.49 0.92 -6.20
CA VAL A 42 1.49 1.83 -6.76
C VAL A 42 0.56 1.01 -7.63
N ALA A 43 -0.73 1.06 -7.30
CA ALA A 43 -1.76 0.41 -8.09
C ALA A 43 -1.82 0.98 -9.52
N GLY A 44 -2.04 0.12 -10.50
CA GLY A 44 -2.47 0.54 -11.83
C GLY A 44 -3.85 1.20 -11.77
N GLU A 45 -4.18 1.97 -12.81
CA GLU A 45 -5.43 2.76 -12.86
C GLU A 45 -6.68 1.91 -12.62
N GLU A 46 -6.75 0.73 -13.25
CA GLU A 46 -7.91 -0.17 -13.13
C GLU A 46 -8.00 -0.82 -11.76
N LEU A 47 -6.87 -1.08 -11.10
CA LEU A 47 -6.83 -1.63 -9.75
C LEU A 47 -7.30 -0.58 -8.73
N ALA A 48 -6.90 0.68 -8.92
CA ALA A 48 -7.25 1.80 -8.03
C ALA A 48 -8.74 2.17 -8.04
N LYS A 49 -9.49 1.79 -9.08
CA LYS A 49 -10.93 2.04 -9.21
C LYS A 49 -11.81 1.02 -8.48
N ARG A 50 -11.23 -0.06 -7.92
CA ARG A 50 -11.98 -1.14 -7.25
C ARG A 50 -12.12 -0.82 -5.76
N ASP A 51 -13.31 -0.56 -5.24
CA ASP A 51 -13.48 -0.10 -3.84
C ASP A 51 -13.27 -1.20 -2.79
N VAL A 52 -13.70 -2.43 -3.08
CA VAL A 52 -13.63 -3.59 -2.17
C VAL A 52 -13.27 -4.82 -2.97
N PHE A 53 -12.32 -5.60 -2.47
CA PHE A 53 -11.97 -6.90 -3.04
C PHE A 53 -12.59 -8.00 -2.18
N GLU A 54 -13.54 -8.73 -2.76
CA GLU A 54 -13.95 -10.03 -2.22
C GLU A 54 -12.85 -11.05 -2.52
N MET A 55 -12.44 -11.79 -1.49
CA MET A 55 -11.35 -12.73 -1.59
C MET A 55 -11.71 -13.97 -2.41
N ASN A 56 -10.77 -14.39 -3.24
CA ASN A 56 -10.78 -15.69 -3.91
C ASN A 56 -9.96 -16.74 -3.14
N SER A 57 -9.66 -16.56 -1.84
CA SER A 57 -8.78 -17.49 -1.14
C SER A 57 -9.40 -18.90 -1.13
N ILE A 58 -8.83 -19.77 -1.96
CA ILE A 58 -9.18 -21.20 -2.03
C ILE A 58 -8.65 -21.89 -0.76
N HIS A 59 -7.67 -21.28 -0.08
CA HIS A 59 -7.03 -21.78 1.13
C HIS A 59 -7.07 -20.67 2.20
N ASP A 60 -7.74 -21.01 3.30
CA ASP A 60 -7.76 -20.33 4.60
C ASP A 60 -8.41 -18.94 4.69
N ASN A 61 -9.33 -18.82 5.65
CA ASN A 61 -10.17 -17.66 5.97
C ASN A 61 -9.39 -16.50 6.64
N GLU A 62 -8.13 -16.28 6.28
CA GLU A 62 -7.25 -15.35 7.03
C GLU A 62 -7.56 -13.88 6.75
N VAL A 63 -8.02 -13.56 5.54
CA VAL A 63 -8.36 -12.19 5.15
C VAL A 63 -9.80 -12.12 4.65
N LEU A 64 -10.64 -11.35 5.34
CA LEU A 64 -12.09 -11.26 5.04
C LEU A 64 -12.42 -10.22 3.98
N GLN A 65 -11.66 -9.12 3.92
CA GLN A 65 -11.89 -8.01 3.00
C GLN A 65 -10.63 -7.20 2.81
N ILE A 66 -10.48 -6.59 1.63
CA ILE A 66 -9.44 -5.59 1.35
C ILE A 66 -10.11 -4.30 0.92
N GLN A 67 -9.60 -3.19 1.45
CA GLN A 67 -10.14 -1.85 1.23
C GLN A 67 -9.01 -0.86 1.00
N TRP A 68 -9.25 0.11 0.12
CA TRP A 68 -8.40 1.29 0.03
C TRP A 68 -8.70 2.24 1.19
N LYS A 69 -7.66 2.67 1.89
CA LYS A 69 -7.79 3.57 3.04
C LYS A 69 -6.77 4.70 2.99
N SER A 70 -7.24 5.89 3.32
CA SER A 70 -6.39 7.05 3.58
C SER A 70 -5.61 6.87 4.86
N LEU A 71 -4.48 7.58 5.00
CA LEU A 71 -3.74 7.59 6.27
C LEU A 71 -4.64 8.08 7.44
N SER A 72 -5.55 9.01 7.18
CA SER A 72 -6.57 9.45 8.16
C SER A 72 -7.55 8.35 8.55
N GLU A 73 -8.00 7.53 7.60
CA GLU A 73 -8.89 6.40 7.91
C GLU A 73 -8.12 5.27 8.62
N ILE A 74 -6.88 4.99 8.21
CA ILE A 74 -6.02 4.03 8.91
C ILE A 74 -5.86 4.46 10.37
N ARG A 75 -5.63 5.75 10.63
CA ARG A 75 -5.55 6.30 11.98
C ARG A 75 -6.82 6.13 12.80
N SER A 76 -7.99 6.14 12.17
CA SER A 76 -9.26 6.00 12.89
C SER A 76 -9.58 4.55 13.23
N ILE A 77 -9.13 3.59 12.41
CA ILE A 77 -9.35 2.15 12.63
C ILE A 77 -8.22 1.46 13.39
N ASP A 78 -6.99 1.96 13.28
CA ASP A 78 -5.83 1.44 14.00
C ASP A 78 -5.92 1.89 15.47
N THR A 79 -6.23 0.96 16.37
CA THR A 79 -6.57 1.27 17.76
C THR A 79 -5.32 1.42 18.65
N ILE A 80 -5.28 0.75 19.80
CA ILE A 80 -4.49 1.14 20.99
C ILE A 80 -2.98 1.24 20.72
N ASP A 81 -2.41 0.41 19.86
CA ASP A 81 -0.95 0.36 19.65
C ASP A 81 -0.45 1.19 18.45
N LYS A 82 -1.35 1.72 17.60
CA LYS A 82 -1.02 2.44 16.36
C LYS A 82 0.03 1.74 15.49
N LYS A 83 0.03 0.40 15.47
CA LYS A 83 1.06 -0.40 14.81
C LYS A 83 1.00 -0.22 13.31
N LEU A 84 -0.20 -0.27 12.73
CA LEU A 84 -0.39 -0.13 11.30
C LEU A 84 0.01 1.27 10.83
N GLU A 85 -0.40 2.32 11.53
CA GLU A 85 0.00 3.71 11.24
C GLU A 85 1.52 3.85 11.22
N ARG A 86 2.24 3.28 12.20
CA ARG A 86 3.70 3.37 12.25
C ARG A 86 4.37 2.72 11.05
N ILE A 87 3.79 1.64 10.53
CA ILE A 87 4.30 0.96 9.33
C ILE A 87 4.01 1.81 8.09
N VAL A 88 2.76 2.28 7.91
CA VAL A 88 2.35 3.01 6.70
C VAL A 88 2.86 4.44 6.62
N ARG A 89 2.96 5.16 7.74
CA ARG A 89 3.17 6.62 7.74
C ARG A 89 4.46 7.02 7.04
N ASP A 90 5.55 6.32 7.35
CA ASP A 90 6.85 6.61 6.75
C ASP A 90 6.83 6.29 5.25
N VAL A 91 6.16 5.20 4.86
CA VAL A 91 5.93 4.81 3.47
C VAL A 91 5.14 5.89 2.70
N PHE A 92 4.08 6.44 3.30
CA PHE A 92 3.29 7.52 2.72
C PHE A 92 4.13 8.80 2.51
N ALA A 93 4.94 9.17 3.50
CA ALA A 93 5.80 10.35 3.41
C ALA A 93 6.84 10.21 2.29
N VAL A 94 7.51 9.06 2.21
CA VAL A 94 8.52 8.79 1.17
C VAL A 94 7.87 8.70 -0.21
N SER A 95 6.68 8.09 -0.33
CA SER A 95 5.94 8.02 -1.59
C SER A 95 5.56 9.42 -2.10
N LYS A 96 5.09 10.31 -1.23
CA LYS A 96 4.78 11.71 -1.59
C LYS A 96 6.01 12.44 -2.11
N LEU A 97 7.17 12.27 -1.47
CA LEU A 97 8.43 12.86 -1.94
C LEU A 97 8.84 12.29 -3.31
N TYR A 98 8.75 10.97 -3.49
CA TYR A 98 9.09 10.30 -4.75
C TYR A 98 8.25 10.84 -5.92
N PHE A 99 6.94 11.00 -5.73
CA PHE A 99 6.07 11.57 -6.76
C PHE A 99 6.33 13.05 -7.01
N ASN A 100 6.57 13.85 -5.96
CA ASN A 100 6.90 15.27 -6.14
C ASN A 100 8.19 15.46 -6.96
N ILE A 101 9.24 14.68 -6.68
CA ILE A 101 10.51 14.75 -7.42
C ILE A 101 10.31 14.33 -8.88
N LYS A 102 9.55 13.26 -9.15
CA LYS A 102 9.24 12.85 -10.53
C LYS A 102 8.41 13.88 -11.29
N LEU A 103 7.47 14.54 -10.62
CA LEU A 103 6.65 15.60 -11.22
C LEU A 103 7.47 16.86 -11.53
N ASP A 104 8.40 17.22 -10.65
CA ASP A 104 9.34 18.33 -10.90
C ASP A 104 10.29 18.03 -12.06
N THR A 105 10.62 16.77 -12.30
CA THR A 105 11.45 16.36 -13.45
C THR A 105 10.66 16.39 -14.78
N ASN A 106 9.33 16.33 -14.74
CA ASN A 106 8.43 16.28 -15.90
C ASN A 106 7.62 17.58 -16.14
N ARG A 107 8.02 18.68 -15.49
CA ARG A 107 7.20 19.90 -15.32
C ARG A 107 7.04 20.81 -16.55
N THR A 108 7.06 20.26 -17.77
CA THR A 108 6.77 21.05 -18.98
C THR A 108 5.34 20.88 -19.53
N ASN A 109 4.53 19.89 -19.11
CA ASN A 109 3.22 19.70 -19.79
C ASN A 109 2.04 19.08 -18.99
N ILE A 110 2.15 18.87 -17.68
CA ILE A 110 1.15 18.04 -16.96
C ILE A 110 0.57 18.76 -15.73
N LEU A 111 0.07 19.99 -15.89
CA LEU A 111 -0.65 20.69 -14.83
C LEU A 111 -2.17 20.62 -14.99
N SER A 112 -2.71 20.32 -16.17
CA SER A 112 -4.16 20.29 -16.41
C SER A 112 -4.84 18.94 -16.14
N THR A 113 -4.08 17.84 -16.04
CA THR A 113 -4.64 16.49 -15.84
C THR A 113 -4.62 16.03 -14.37
N PHE A 114 -3.79 16.66 -13.52
CA PHE A 114 -3.49 16.13 -12.18
C PHE A 114 -4.43 16.61 -11.06
N GLU A 115 -5.12 17.75 -11.22
CA GLU A 115 -6.00 18.29 -10.18
C GLU A 115 -7.25 17.42 -9.92
N ASN A 116 -7.60 16.48 -10.81
CA ASN A 116 -8.74 15.59 -10.64
C ASN A 116 -8.42 14.22 -10.00
N VAL A 117 -7.14 13.82 -9.90
CA VAL A 117 -6.77 12.46 -9.43
C VAL A 117 -6.33 12.47 -7.95
N TYR A 118 -5.83 13.58 -7.44
CA TYR A 118 -5.19 13.66 -6.12
C TYR A 118 -6.13 13.95 -4.94
N ARG A 119 -7.31 13.32 -4.92
CA ARG A 119 -8.16 13.34 -3.72
C ARG A 119 -7.97 12.16 -2.77
N ASN A 120 -7.29 11.09 -3.15
CA ASN A 120 -7.28 9.88 -2.31
C ASN A 120 -5.87 9.33 -2.04
N ASP A 121 -5.43 9.55 -0.81
CA ASP A 121 -4.22 9.06 -0.15
C ASP A 121 -4.20 7.52 -0.04
N HIS A 122 -3.86 6.76 -1.07
CA HIS A 122 -3.83 5.29 -0.95
C HIS A 122 -2.43 4.68 -1.19
N ALA A 123 -1.97 3.87 -0.23
CA ALA A 123 -0.80 3.00 -0.37
C ALA A 123 -1.17 1.59 0.09
N ILE A 124 -0.78 0.57 -0.68
CA ILE A 124 -0.87 -0.83 -0.26
C ILE A 124 0.44 -1.20 0.43
N LEU A 125 0.34 -1.81 1.61
CA LEU A 125 1.42 -2.58 2.19
C LEU A 125 1.27 -4.05 1.80
N VAL A 126 2.38 -4.65 1.40
CA VAL A 126 2.48 -6.06 1.05
C VAL A 126 3.44 -6.72 2.02
N GLU A 127 2.98 -7.75 2.73
CA GLU A 127 3.79 -8.65 3.55
C GLU A 127 4.43 -9.75 2.66
N ASP A 128 5.61 -10.24 3.06
CA ASP A 128 6.40 -11.27 2.36
C ASP A 128 6.70 -12.41 3.34
#